data_AF-A0A8X7WWN0-F1
#
_entry.id   AF-A0A8X7WWN0-F1
#
_cell.length_a   1.000
_cell.length_b   1.000
_cell.length_c   1.000
_cell.angle_alpha   90.00
_cell.angle_beta   90.00
_cell.angle_gamma   90.00
#
_symmetry.space_group_name_H-M   'P 1'
#
loop_
_entity.id
_entity.type
_entity.pdbx_description
1 polymer ?
#
loop_
_entity_poly.entity_id
_entity_poly.type
_entity_poly.pdbx_seq_one_letter_code
_entity_poly.pdbx_strand_id
1 'polypeptide(L)'
;MDTADNSQESSNESDDFNEMLSEEECSRPESPSSRPTLLVSSQEPKALDDFTLNFLIKMGMRKTFDCFQTEWYEMMQRGSITGKHVGFVPEIYLHNQLLDNEMRRLNKVIECYKEAAVKQEEILVKLQKERDIHRLHHRRVVQEKQRLISDMKRMEKHYACCEPEPKQRAGVLNA
;
A
#
# COMPACT_ATOMS: atom_id res chain seq x y z
N MET A 1 32.82 -22.40 -38.60
CA MET A 1 31.40 -22.60 -38.95
C MET A 1 30.63 -22.28 -37.70
N ASP A 2 30.11 -21.07 -37.72
CA ASP A 2 29.45 -20.38 -36.63
C ASP A 2 28.16 -21.09 -36.23
N THR A 3 27.92 -21.21 -34.93
CA THR A 3 26.56 -21.44 -34.42
C THR A 3 26.32 -20.40 -33.36
N ALA A 4 25.84 -19.25 -33.83
CA ALA A 4 25.20 -18.26 -33.01
C ALA A 4 23.80 -18.76 -32.61
N ASP A 5 23.44 -18.37 -31.40
CA ASP A 5 22.10 -17.96 -31.00
C ASP A 5 21.05 -19.05 -30.70
N ASN A 6 20.72 -19.18 -29.41
CA ASN A 6 19.38 -18.86 -28.92
C ASN A 6 19.43 -18.79 -27.39
N SER A 7 19.76 -17.61 -26.86
CA SER A 7 19.68 -17.29 -25.42
C SER A 7 18.57 -16.27 -25.13
N GLN A 8 17.50 -16.27 -25.93
CA GLN A 8 16.35 -15.38 -25.75
C GLN A 8 15.10 -16.19 -25.46
N GLU A 9 14.97 -16.63 -24.21
CA GLU A 9 13.67 -16.98 -23.63
C GLU A 9 13.77 -16.78 -22.11
N SER A 10 13.96 -15.53 -21.70
CA SER A 10 13.88 -15.11 -20.29
C SER A 10 13.36 -13.69 -20.13
N SER A 11 12.96 -13.04 -21.22
CA SER A 11 12.78 -11.58 -21.27
C SER A 11 11.34 -11.11 -21.18
N ASN A 12 10.34 -12.00 -21.25
CA ASN A 12 8.93 -11.59 -21.32
C ASN A 12 8.20 -11.59 -19.97
N GLU A 13 8.81 -12.07 -18.88
CA GLU A 13 8.18 -12.08 -17.54
C GLU A 13 8.59 -10.88 -16.67
N SER A 14 9.68 -10.18 -17.02
CA SER A 14 10.14 -9.00 -16.28
C SER A 14 9.23 -7.78 -16.46
N ASP A 15 8.50 -7.73 -17.57
CA ASP A 15 7.70 -6.57 -17.94
C ASP A 15 6.37 -6.55 -17.14
N ASP A 16 5.80 -7.72 -16.85
CA ASP A 16 4.58 -7.89 -16.02
C ASP A 16 4.83 -7.50 -14.55
N PHE A 17 6.04 -7.74 -14.05
CA PHE A 17 6.47 -7.32 -12.71
C PHE A 17 6.62 -5.80 -12.56
N ASN A 18 7.09 -5.13 -13.62
CA ASN A 18 7.31 -3.69 -13.60
C ASN A 18 5.97 -2.93 -13.68
N GLU A 19 4.98 -3.50 -14.37
CA GLU A 19 3.62 -2.96 -14.49
C GLU A 19 2.84 -3.05 -13.16
N MET A 20 2.94 -4.17 -12.43
CA MET A 20 2.29 -4.34 -11.11
C MET A 20 2.84 -3.42 -10.01
N LEU A 21 4.09 -2.98 -10.13
CA LEU A 21 4.71 -2.03 -9.19
C LEU A 21 4.39 -0.57 -9.53
N SER A 22 4.06 -0.26 -10.78
CA SER A 22 3.78 1.10 -11.24
C SER A 22 2.36 1.61 -10.96
N GLU A 23 1.40 0.72 -10.70
CA GLU A 23 0.00 1.12 -10.45
C GLU A 23 -0.30 1.45 -8.97
N GLU A 24 0.58 1.15 -8.03
CA GLU A 24 0.34 1.39 -6.59
C GLU A 24 1.35 2.36 -5.95
N GLU A 25 1.31 3.63 -6.39
CA GLU A 25 1.81 4.75 -5.61
C GLU A 25 0.92 4.94 -4.36
N CYS A 26 1.27 4.25 -3.28
CA CYS A 26 0.71 4.52 -1.96
C CYS A 26 1.09 5.96 -1.58
N SER A 27 0.13 6.87 -1.62
CA SER A 27 0.31 8.24 -1.17
C SER A 27 0.94 8.23 0.22
N ARG A 28 2.23 8.53 0.27
CA ARG A 28 3.04 8.51 1.49
C ARG A 28 2.35 9.43 2.49
N PRO A 29 1.88 8.93 3.66
CA PRO A 29 1.30 9.80 4.66
C PRO A 29 2.38 10.82 5.07
N GLU A 30 2.07 12.09 4.80
CA GLU A 30 2.87 13.24 5.18
C GLU A 30 3.38 13.08 6.63
N SER A 31 4.68 13.33 6.80
CA SER A 31 5.36 13.14 8.07
C SER A 31 4.69 13.99 9.16
N PRO A 32 4.47 13.49 10.39
CA PRO A 32 3.89 14.27 11.46
C PRO A 32 4.93 15.27 12.02
N SER A 33 5.37 16.23 11.21
CA SER A 33 6.40 17.22 11.55
C SER A 33 5.85 18.63 11.70
N SER A 34 4.60 18.75 12.13
CA SER A 34 4.03 20.03 12.53
C SER A 34 3.33 19.83 13.86
N ARG A 35 4.13 19.64 14.92
CA ARG A 35 3.64 19.87 16.28
C ARG A 35 3.24 21.35 16.32
N PRO A 36 1.97 21.71 16.57
CA PRO A 36 1.67 23.08 16.92
C PRO A 36 2.35 23.29 18.26
N THR A 37 3.42 24.08 18.28
CA THR A 37 4.00 24.56 19.52
C THR A 37 2.85 25.14 20.33
N LEU A 38 2.58 24.57 21.51
CA LEU A 38 1.61 25.08 22.47
C LEU A 38 2.15 26.38 23.06
N LEU A 39 2.27 27.41 22.22
CA LEU A 39 2.35 28.78 22.69
C LEU A 39 0.94 29.12 23.13
N VAL A 40 0.73 29.00 24.44
CA VAL A 40 -0.37 29.64 25.18
C VAL A 40 -0.16 31.16 25.12
N SER A 41 -0.12 31.72 23.91
CA SER A 41 -0.03 33.16 23.70
C SER A 41 -1.25 33.59 22.90
N SER A 42 -2.20 34.17 23.62
CA SER A 42 -3.24 35.05 23.07
C SER A 42 -4.25 34.41 22.12
N GLN A 43 -4.87 33.28 22.51
CA GLN A 43 -6.17 32.97 21.91
C GLN A 43 -7.18 34.01 22.40
N GLU A 44 -7.78 34.74 21.47
CA GLU A 44 -8.89 35.64 21.74
C GLU A 44 -9.98 34.87 22.50
N PRO A 45 -10.52 35.42 23.60
CA PRO A 45 -11.45 34.69 24.43
C PRO A 45 -12.71 34.38 23.63
N LYS A 46 -12.97 33.08 23.42
CA LYS A 46 -14.14 32.63 22.67
C LYS A 46 -15.40 32.94 23.46
N ALA A 47 -16.42 33.41 22.76
CA ALA A 47 -17.73 33.67 23.34
C ALA A 47 -18.40 32.34 23.78
N LEU A 48 -19.08 32.37 24.92
CA LEU A 48 -19.71 31.18 25.52
C LEU A 48 -20.87 30.61 24.69
N ASP A 49 -21.59 31.48 23.98
CA ASP A 49 -22.66 31.10 23.06
C ASP A 49 -22.14 30.24 21.90
N ASP A 50 -21.08 30.68 21.22
CA ASP A 50 -20.40 29.90 20.17
C ASP A 50 -19.93 28.54 20.68
N PHE A 51 -19.39 28.48 21.90
CA PHE A 51 -19.00 27.21 22.51
C PHE A 51 -20.19 26.29 22.76
N THR A 52 -21.29 26.83 23.26
CA THR A 52 -22.51 26.06 23.55
C THR A 52 -23.11 25.53 22.26
N LEU A 53 -23.19 26.35 21.22
CA LEU A 53 -23.63 25.97 19.88
C LEU A 53 -22.76 24.85 19.30
N ASN A 54 -21.43 25.03 19.32
CA ASN A 54 -20.48 24.02 18.86
C ASN A 54 -20.56 22.72 19.67
N PHE A 55 -20.82 22.81 20.98
CA PHE A 55 -21.01 21.65 21.84
C PHE A 55 -22.28 20.88 21.46
N LEU A 56 -23.41 21.55 21.28
CA LEU A 56 -24.67 20.91 20.91
C LEU A 56 -24.56 20.22 19.54
N ILE A 57 -23.87 20.85 18.58
CA ILE A 57 -23.56 20.24 17.27
C ILE A 57 -22.66 19.02 17.44
N LYS A 58 -21.54 19.15 18.17
CA LYS A 58 -20.57 18.04 18.39
C LYS A 58 -21.23 16.84 19.06
N MET A 59 -22.15 17.07 20.00
CA MET A 59 -22.90 16.01 20.70
C MET A 59 -24.11 15.48 19.91
N GLY A 60 -24.37 16.02 18.70
CA GLY A 60 -25.47 15.57 17.84
C GLY A 60 -26.87 16.01 18.31
N MET A 61 -26.96 16.95 19.24
CA MET A 61 -28.21 17.43 19.84
C MET A 61 -28.88 18.50 18.97
N ARG A 62 -29.20 18.16 17.71
CA ARG A 62 -29.68 19.11 16.70
C ARG A 62 -31.00 19.81 17.09
N LYS A 63 -31.97 19.06 17.63
CA LYS A 63 -33.24 19.65 18.08
C LYS A 63 -33.04 20.66 19.21
N THR A 64 -32.16 20.32 20.17
CA THR A 64 -31.82 21.22 21.28
C THR A 64 -31.08 22.45 20.78
N PHE A 65 -30.18 22.28 19.80
CA PHE A 65 -29.51 23.37 19.12
C PHE A 65 -30.51 24.31 18.43
N ASP A 66 -31.46 23.78 17.65
CA ASP A 66 -32.45 24.58 16.92
C ASP A 66 -33.36 25.38 17.88
N CYS A 67 -33.85 24.74 18.96
CA CYS A 67 -34.63 25.42 19.99
C CYS A 67 -33.82 26.50 20.70
N PHE A 68 -32.60 26.16 21.15
CA PHE A 68 -31.71 27.09 21.84
C PHE A 68 -31.40 28.31 20.97
N GLN A 69 -31.05 28.10 19.71
CA GLN A 69 -30.75 29.17 18.77
C GLN A 69 -31.96 30.10 18.57
N THR A 70 -33.16 29.53 18.40
CA THR A 70 -34.39 30.30 18.22
C THR A 70 -34.70 31.16 19.44
N GLU A 71 -34.70 30.56 20.63
CA GLU A 71 -34.97 31.27 21.89
C GLU A 71 -33.92 32.35 22.17
N TRP A 72 -32.65 32.07 21.89
CA TRP A 72 -31.56 33.02 22.07
C TRP A 72 -31.71 34.26 21.20
N TYR A 73 -32.02 34.09 19.90
CA TYR A 73 -32.27 35.21 19.00
C TYR A 73 -33.52 36.01 19.37
N GLU A 74 -34.60 35.34 19.80
CA GLU A 74 -35.79 36.02 20.31
C GLU A 74 -35.49 36.86 21.55
N MET A 75 -34.76 36.31 22.52
CA MET A 75 -34.36 37.04 23.72
C MET A 75 -33.43 38.23 23.41
N MET A 76 -32.56 38.10 22.40
CA MET A 76 -31.71 39.20 21.93
C MET A 76 -32.53 40.33 21.29
N GLN A 77 -33.52 39.99 20.44
CA GLN A 77 -34.41 40.98 19.81
C GLN A 77 -35.30 41.73 20.83
N ARG A 78 -35.72 41.03 21.89
CA ARG A 78 -36.49 41.63 23.00
C ARG A 78 -35.63 42.50 23.93
N GLY A 79 -34.31 42.51 23.76
CA GLY A 79 -33.36 43.27 24.57
C GLY A 79 -33.11 42.68 25.96
N SER A 80 -33.60 41.47 26.24
CA SER A 80 -33.45 40.79 27.54
C SER A 80 -32.03 40.28 27.80
N ILE A 81 -31.23 40.10 26.74
CA ILE A 81 -29.81 39.74 26.82
C ILE A 81 -29.03 40.84 26.10
N THR A 82 -28.21 41.58 26.83
CA THR A 82 -27.25 42.50 26.23
C THR A 82 -25.99 41.70 25.87
N GLY A 83 -25.32 41.98 24.75
CA GLY A 83 -24.09 41.26 24.34
C GLY A 83 -22.95 41.23 25.38
N LYS A 84 -23.04 42.06 26.43
CA LYS A 84 -22.14 42.06 27.60
C LYS A 84 -22.41 40.90 28.58
N HIS A 85 -23.54 40.22 28.47
CA HIS A 85 -23.97 39.14 29.38
C HIS A 85 -23.50 37.76 28.91
N VAL A 86 -22.96 37.67 27.70
CA VAL A 86 -22.33 36.46 27.18
C VAL A 86 -20.93 36.39 27.77
N GLY A 87 -20.73 35.46 28.70
CA GLY A 87 -19.42 35.21 29.29
C GLY A 87 -18.43 34.68 28.25
N PHE A 88 -17.16 34.64 28.63
CA PHE A 88 -16.14 33.97 27.84
C PHE A 88 -15.95 32.53 28.32
N VAL A 89 -15.58 31.66 27.39
CA VAL A 89 -15.24 30.27 27.71
C VAL A 89 -13.95 30.24 28.53
N PRO A 90 -13.93 29.55 29.67
CA PRO A 90 -12.70 29.37 30.43
C PRO A 90 -11.62 28.67 29.60
N GLU A 91 -10.39 29.18 29.69
CA GLU A 91 -9.23 28.73 28.90
C GLU A 91 -9.00 27.22 28.97
N ILE A 92 -9.29 26.59 30.11
CA ILE A 92 -9.15 25.14 30.31
C ILE A 92 -9.99 24.32 29.31
N TYR A 93 -11.20 24.77 28.95
CA TYR A 93 -12.05 24.05 27.98
C TYR A 93 -11.52 24.18 26.56
N LEU A 94 -10.94 25.33 26.24
CA LEU A 94 -10.28 25.56 24.96
C LEU A 94 -9.03 24.68 24.83
N HIS A 95 -8.24 24.58 25.90
CA HIS A 95 -7.09 23.68 25.96
C HIS A 95 -7.50 22.21 25.77
N ASN A 96 -8.53 21.77 26.49
CA ASN A 96 -9.06 20.41 26.33
C ASN A 96 -9.52 20.15 24.90
N GLN A 97 -10.20 21.12 24.25
CA GLN A 97 -10.61 20.99 22.85
C GLN A 97 -9.42 20.83 21.89
N LEU A 98 -8.33 21.56 22.12
CA LEU A 98 -7.09 21.46 21.34
C LEU A 98 -6.44 20.09 21.51
N LEU A 99 -6.31 19.61 22.75
CA LEU A 99 -5.78 18.27 23.04
C LEU A 99 -6.64 17.18 22.38
N ASP A 100 -7.95 17.31 22.47
CA ASP A 100 -8.92 16.43 21.81
C ASP A 100 -8.73 16.38 20.28
N ASN A 101 -8.52 17.54 19.66
CA ASN A 101 -8.27 17.65 18.23
C ASN A 101 -6.94 16.98 17.85
N GLU A 102 -5.91 17.20 18.64
CA GLU A 102 -4.59 16.60 18.42
C GLU A 102 -4.63 15.07 18.60
N MET A 103 -5.32 14.57 19.63
CA MET A 103 -5.55 13.14 19.81
C MET A 103 -6.28 12.52 18.61
N ARG A 104 -7.35 13.17 18.12
CA ARG A 104 -8.06 12.72 16.91
C ARG A 104 -7.15 12.70 15.69
N ARG A 105 -6.34 13.75 15.49
CA ARG A 105 -5.38 13.85 14.39
C ARG A 105 -4.35 12.72 14.45
N LEU A 106 -3.73 12.51 15.61
CA LEU A 106 -2.75 11.46 15.83
C LEU A 106 -3.35 10.07 15.62
N ASN A 107 -4.55 9.82 16.14
CA ASN A 107 -5.25 8.55 15.91
C ASN A 107 -5.52 8.29 14.43
N LYS A 108 -5.92 9.31 13.67
CA LYS A 108 -6.12 9.19 12.22
C LYS A 108 -4.81 8.85 11.50
N VAL A 109 -3.71 9.50 11.88
CA VAL A 109 -2.37 9.19 11.33
C VAL A 109 -1.97 7.76 11.63
N ILE A 110 -2.17 7.30 12.88
CA ILE A 110 -1.90 5.90 13.26
C ILE A 110 -2.70 4.92 12.41
N GLU A 111 -3.98 5.19 12.18
CA GLU A 111 -4.83 4.33 11.38
C GLU A 111 -4.35 4.25 9.91
N CYS A 112 -4.00 5.39 9.31
CA CYS A 112 -3.42 5.42 7.97
C CYS A 112 -2.11 4.59 7.88
N TYR A 113 -1.25 4.65 8.90
CA TYR A 113 -0.03 3.85 8.93
C TYR A 113 -0.32 2.34 9.05
N LYS A 114 -1.32 1.95 9.83
CA LYS A 114 -1.73 0.54 9.93
C LYS A 114 -2.26 0.02 8.60
N GLU A 115 -3.14 0.78 7.94
CA GLU A 115 -3.68 0.41 6.63
C GLU A 115 -2.56 0.27 5.59
N ALA A 116 -1.60 1.20 5.56
CA ALA A 116 -0.45 1.11 4.66
C ALA A 116 0.43 -0.12 4.95
N ALA A 117 0.67 -0.44 6.22
CA ALA A 117 1.46 -1.61 6.60
C ALA A 117 0.78 -2.92 6.19
N VAL A 118 -0.53 -3.05 6.37
CA VAL A 118 -1.30 -4.23 5.94
C VAL A 118 -1.22 -4.40 4.42
N LYS A 119 -1.41 -3.33 3.64
CA LYS A 119 -1.28 -3.38 2.18
C LYS A 119 0.12 -3.82 1.75
N GLN A 120 1.17 -3.29 2.39
CA GLN A 120 2.55 -3.69 2.09
C GLN A 120 2.80 -5.17 2.41
N GLU A 121 2.24 -5.69 3.51
CA GLU A 121 2.33 -7.11 3.84
C GLU A 121 1.65 -7.99 2.77
N GLU A 122 0.48 -7.60 2.29
CA GLU A 122 -0.23 -8.31 1.21
C GLU A 122 0.60 -8.37 -0.08
N ILE A 123 1.21 -7.25 -0.48
CA ILE A 123 2.10 -7.18 -1.65
C ILE A 123 3.32 -8.07 -1.46
N LEU A 124 3.96 -8.02 -0.29
CA LEU A 124 5.12 -8.86 0.01
C LEU A 124 4.78 -10.35 -0.09
N VAL A 125 3.63 -10.78 0.43
CA VAL A 125 3.18 -12.17 0.32
C VAL A 125 2.96 -12.58 -1.13
N LYS A 126 2.38 -11.71 -1.98
CA LYS A 126 2.22 -11.97 -3.41
C LYS A 126 3.59 -12.12 -4.11
N LEU A 127 4.50 -11.18 -3.90
CA LEU A 127 5.84 -11.21 -4.48
C LEU A 127 6.65 -12.44 -4.05
N GLN A 128 6.51 -12.87 -2.80
CA GLN A 128 7.16 -14.09 -2.31
C GLN A 128 6.66 -15.35 -3.02
N LYS A 129 5.34 -15.46 -3.22
CA LYS A 129 4.74 -16.57 -3.96
C LYS A 129 5.23 -16.62 -5.39
N GLU A 130 5.21 -15.48 -6.08
CA GLU A 130 5.65 -15.40 -7.48
C GLU A 130 7.13 -15.79 -7.61
N ARG A 131 8.00 -15.22 -6.77
CA ARG A 131 9.41 -15.59 -6.69
C ARG A 131 9.60 -17.10 -6.50
N ASP A 132 8.79 -17.73 -5.65
CA ASP A 132 8.92 -19.16 -5.35
C ASP A 132 8.44 -20.03 -6.52
N ILE A 133 7.42 -19.60 -7.26
CA ILE A 133 6.99 -20.21 -8.52
C ILE A 133 8.12 -20.14 -9.56
N HIS A 134 8.72 -18.96 -9.80
CA HIS A 134 9.84 -18.84 -10.74
C HIS A 134 11.03 -19.72 -10.33
N ARG A 135 11.39 -19.76 -9.04
CA ARG A 135 12.47 -20.61 -8.55
C ARG A 135 12.18 -22.10 -8.77
N LEU A 136 10.95 -22.53 -8.57
CA LEU A 136 10.55 -23.92 -8.82
C LEU A 136 10.58 -24.24 -10.32
N HIS A 137 10.02 -23.34 -11.15
CA HIS A 137 9.98 -23.48 -12.60
C HIS A 137 11.39 -23.57 -13.20
N HIS A 138 12.26 -22.62 -12.85
CA HIS A 138 13.65 -22.61 -13.30
C HIS A 138 14.38 -23.92 -12.94
N ARG A 139 14.22 -24.40 -11.69
CA ARG A 139 14.81 -25.69 -11.27
C ARG A 139 14.32 -26.85 -12.12
N ARG A 140 13.02 -26.90 -12.43
CA ARG A 140 12.44 -27.93 -13.29
C ARG A 140 13.02 -27.88 -14.70
N VAL A 141 13.05 -26.71 -15.32
CA VAL A 141 13.58 -26.52 -16.69
C VAL A 141 15.05 -26.94 -16.77
N VAL A 142 15.86 -26.58 -15.77
CA VAL A 142 17.27 -27.00 -15.71
C VAL A 142 17.42 -28.52 -15.63
N GLN A 143 16.57 -29.20 -14.84
CA GLN A 143 16.57 -30.66 -14.76
C GLN A 143 16.16 -31.31 -16.09
N GLU A 144 15.10 -30.82 -16.72
CA GLU A 144 14.62 -31.32 -18.03
C GLU A 144 15.69 -31.11 -19.12
N LYS A 145 16.31 -29.93 -19.17
CA LYS A 145 17.45 -29.65 -20.06
C LYS A 145 18.59 -30.64 -19.84
N GLN A 146 18.98 -30.88 -18.60
CA GLN A 146 20.09 -31.80 -18.29
C GLN A 146 19.77 -33.25 -18.68
N ARG A 147 18.52 -33.67 -18.52
CA ARG A 147 18.03 -34.98 -18.95
C ARG A 147 18.15 -35.12 -20.47
N LEU A 148 17.64 -34.15 -21.23
CA LEU A 148 17.70 -34.13 -22.69
C LEU A 148 19.15 -34.16 -23.21
N ILE A 149 20.05 -33.37 -22.61
CA ILE A 149 21.48 -33.37 -22.95
C ILE A 149 22.08 -34.76 -22.72
N SER A 150 21.72 -35.42 -21.63
CA SER A 150 22.23 -36.76 -21.30
C SER A 150 21.72 -37.82 -22.28
N ASP A 151 20.44 -37.73 -22.66
CA ASP A 151 19.83 -38.61 -23.67
C ASP A 151 20.48 -38.43 -25.06
N MET A 152 20.74 -37.19 -25.47
CA MET A 152 21.42 -36.87 -26.73
C MET A 152 22.84 -37.46 -26.76
N LYS A 153 23.63 -37.26 -25.69
CA LYS A 153 24.98 -37.84 -25.57
C LYS A 153 24.97 -39.36 -25.59
N ARG A 154 23.95 -40.01 -25.00
CA ARG A 154 23.80 -41.47 -25.07
C ARG A 154 23.55 -41.91 -26.51
N MET A 155 22.68 -41.19 -27.22
CA MET A 155 22.32 -41.48 -28.59
C MET A 155 23.52 -41.34 -29.54
N GLU A 156 24.27 -40.23 -29.44
CA GLU A 156 25.51 -40.00 -30.18
C GLU A 156 26.52 -41.15 -30.00
N LYS A 157 26.70 -41.62 -28.76
CA LYS A 157 27.59 -42.77 -28.47
C LYS A 157 27.12 -44.07 -29.13
N HIS A 158 25.81 -44.35 -29.12
CA HIS A 158 25.28 -45.54 -29.78
C HIS A 158 25.50 -45.49 -31.29
N TYR A 159 25.25 -44.34 -31.93
CA TYR A 159 25.46 -44.19 -33.36
C TYR A 159 26.94 -44.27 -33.75
N ALA A 160 27.84 -43.67 -32.96
CA ALA A 160 29.29 -43.82 -33.15
C ALA A 160 29.75 -45.29 -33.04
N CYS A 161 29.05 -46.12 -32.26
CA CYS A 161 29.34 -47.56 -32.15
C CYS A 161 28.70 -48.41 -33.26
N CYS A 162 27.62 -47.94 -33.90
CA CYS A 162 26.95 -48.63 -35.01
C CYS A 162 27.60 -48.36 -36.38
N GLU A 163 28.62 -47.50 -36.46
CA GLU A 163 29.35 -47.17 -37.69
C GLU A 163 30.65 -48.00 -37.90
N PRO A 164 30.61 -49.35 -37.85
CA PRO A 164 31.58 -50.10 -38.65
C PRO A 164 30.99 -51.12 -39.65
N GLU A 165 29.67 -51.23 -39.81
CA GLU A 165 29.07 -52.24 -40.71
C GLU A 165 28.23 -51.67 -41.87
N PRO A 166 28.88 -51.01 -42.85
CA PRO A 166 28.47 -51.27 -44.23
C PRO A 166 29.58 -51.84 -45.11
N LYS A 167 30.85 -51.78 -44.68
CA LYS A 167 31.99 -52.16 -45.55
C LYS A 167 32.25 -53.66 -45.64
N GLN A 168 31.84 -54.46 -44.65
CA GLN A 168 32.06 -55.92 -44.70
C GLN A 168 31.03 -56.67 -45.56
N ARG A 169 29.83 -56.11 -45.78
CA ARG A 169 28.79 -56.78 -46.59
C ARG A 169 28.93 -56.53 -48.09
N ALA A 170 29.75 -55.56 -48.52
CA ALA A 170 30.05 -55.30 -49.93
C ALA A 170 31.15 -56.23 -50.50
N GLY A 171 31.87 -56.99 -49.66
CA GLY A 171 32.94 -57.91 -50.09
C GLY A 171 32.51 -59.37 -50.30
N VAL A 172 31.28 -59.75 -49.93
CA VAL A 172 30.84 -61.17 -49.96
C VAL A 172 29.89 -61.47 -51.14
N LEU A 173 29.67 -60.51 -52.05
CA LEU A 173 28.87 -60.71 -53.26
C LEU A 173 29.69 -60.77 -54.56
N ASN A 174 31.03 -60.79 -54.47
CA ASN A 174 31.93 -61.00 -55.60
C ASN A 174 32.93 -62.12 -55.27
N ALA A 175 32.47 -63.37 -55.24
CA ALA A 175 33.30 -64.58 -55.26
C ALA A 175 32.52 -65.70 -55.96
#